data_AF-A0A3R9CG54-F1
#
_entry.id   AF-A0A3R9CG54-F1
#
_cell.length_a   1.000
_cell.length_b   1.000
_cell.length_c   1.000
_cell.angle_alpha   90.00
_cell.angle_beta   90.00
_cell.angle_gamma   90.00
#
_symmetry.space_group_name_H-M   'P 1'
#
loop_
_entity.id
_entity.type
_entity.pdbx_description
1 polymer ?
#
loop_
_entity_poly.entity_id
_entity_poly.type
_entity_poly.pdbx_seq_one_letter_code
_entity_poly.pdbx_strand_id
1 'polypeptide(L)'
;MDSDLMRIGQRIRRLRREAKKTLLEVATEANLSVGFLSQVERHLTGISLSSLVNVAKALGVPLGTLIEQPRQAQPDSHEGSRKPYALDAASQWYERLSTTFDGSQINALKVQMMEGYRSEWVAHGGDEFVYVLAGRVCYTVGKKNYPLTPGDSLHFDARKRHRVANVGDGPAELITVSTLPLFDDSDAEFVSATTEIRQSKPGEPRVSRRAPASKRDDRDAAAARPSRAGAAEKKGAAKPRAAAGKRPAAATPARKKKP
;
A
#
# COMPACT_ATOMS: atom_id res chain seq x y z
N MET A 1 -18.11 22.13 12.17
CA MET A 1 -16.72 21.93 11.69
C MET A 1 -16.80 21.19 10.36
N ASP A 2 -17.03 21.90 9.24
CA ASP A 2 -17.67 21.29 8.05
C ASP A 2 -17.00 21.66 6.70
N SER A 3 -15.80 22.27 6.69
CA SER A 3 -15.29 22.97 5.50
C SER A 3 -14.41 22.18 4.52
N ASP A 4 -13.86 21.01 4.88
CA ASP A 4 -13.01 20.21 3.96
C ASP A 4 -13.77 19.08 3.25
N LEU A 5 -15.02 18.85 3.63
CA LEU A 5 -15.81 17.66 3.32
C LEU A 5 -16.50 17.70 1.94
N MET A 6 -15.79 18.13 0.90
CA MET A 6 -16.11 17.68 -0.46
C MET A 6 -15.78 16.18 -0.55
N ARG A 7 -16.71 15.35 -0.06
CA ARG A 7 -16.64 13.88 -0.09
C ARG A 7 -16.13 13.42 -1.47
N ILE A 8 -15.25 12.43 -1.51
CA ILE A 8 -14.44 12.04 -2.69
C ILE A 8 -15.23 12.03 -4.01
N GLY A 9 -16.45 11.47 -4.03
CA GLY A 9 -17.33 11.47 -5.19
C GLY A 9 -17.70 12.83 -5.80
N GLN A 10 -17.87 13.89 -5.00
CA GLN A 10 -18.12 15.24 -5.48
C GLN A 10 -16.87 15.81 -6.13
N ARG A 11 -15.69 15.50 -5.57
CA ARG A 11 -14.40 15.89 -6.12
C ARG A 11 -14.16 15.20 -7.47
N ILE A 12 -14.41 13.89 -7.57
CA ILE A 12 -14.44 13.12 -8.83
C ILE A 12 -15.40 13.78 -9.84
N ARG A 13 -16.65 14.03 -9.44
CA ARG A 13 -17.68 14.63 -10.32
C ARG A 13 -17.32 16.02 -10.82
N ARG A 14 -16.63 16.83 -9.98
CA ARG A 14 -16.13 18.16 -10.34
C ARG A 14 -15.03 18.05 -11.39
N LEU A 15 -13.96 17.32 -11.08
CA LEU A 15 -12.82 17.10 -11.98
C LEU A 15 -13.23 16.49 -13.32
N ARG A 16 -14.19 15.55 -13.31
CA ARG A 16 -14.76 14.98 -14.54
C ARG A 16 -15.43 16.03 -15.43
N ARG A 17 -16.16 16.98 -14.84
CA ARG A 17 -16.83 18.07 -15.57
C ARG A 17 -15.81 19.09 -16.08
N GLU A 18 -14.77 19.39 -15.30
CA GLU A 18 -13.65 20.24 -15.71
C GLU A 18 -12.89 19.64 -16.89
N ALA A 19 -12.61 18.33 -16.86
CA ALA A 19 -12.07 17.54 -17.96
C ALA A 19 -13.06 17.31 -19.14
N LYS A 20 -14.29 17.84 -19.04
CA LYS A 20 -15.38 17.71 -20.03
C LYS A 20 -15.78 16.26 -20.39
N LYS A 21 -15.45 15.28 -19.53
CA LYS A 21 -15.77 13.86 -19.77
C LYS A 21 -17.18 13.47 -19.27
N THR A 22 -17.84 12.61 -20.02
CA THR A 22 -19.04 11.90 -19.60
C THR A 22 -18.72 10.87 -18.51
N LEU A 23 -19.76 10.42 -17.79
CA LEU A 23 -19.61 9.35 -16.81
C LEU A 23 -19.21 8.01 -17.46
N LEU A 24 -19.61 7.80 -18.72
CA LEU A 24 -19.29 6.60 -19.49
C LEU A 24 -17.79 6.54 -19.84
N GLU A 25 -17.21 7.65 -20.31
CA GLU A 25 -15.78 7.72 -20.66
C GLU A 25 -14.91 7.44 -19.45
N VAL A 26 -15.10 8.15 -18.32
CA VAL A 26 -14.30 7.95 -17.11
C VAL A 26 -14.48 6.55 -16.53
N ALA A 27 -15.70 5.99 -16.52
CA ALA A 27 -15.91 4.62 -16.07
C ALA A 27 -15.19 3.60 -16.97
N THR A 28 -15.23 3.80 -18.29
CA THR A 28 -14.58 2.91 -19.27
C THR A 28 -13.05 2.96 -19.13
N GLU A 29 -12.48 4.16 -19.07
CA GLU A 29 -11.04 4.37 -18.90
C GLU A 29 -10.53 3.86 -17.54
N ALA A 30 -11.32 4.02 -16.47
CA ALA A 30 -10.97 3.52 -15.14
C ALA A 30 -11.24 2.01 -14.94
N ASN A 31 -11.79 1.32 -15.95
CA ASN A 31 -12.22 -0.08 -15.90
C ASN A 31 -13.26 -0.37 -14.78
N LEU A 32 -14.19 0.56 -14.59
CA LEU A 32 -15.29 0.51 -13.62
C LEU A 32 -16.64 0.44 -14.35
N SER A 33 -17.69 0.00 -13.64
CA SER A 33 -19.05 0.12 -14.20
C SER A 33 -19.56 1.55 -14.05
N VAL A 34 -20.27 2.04 -15.07
CA VAL A 34 -20.92 3.37 -15.05
C VAL A 34 -21.86 3.50 -13.84
N GLY A 35 -22.56 2.41 -13.50
CA GLY A 35 -23.41 2.32 -12.32
C GLY A 35 -22.62 2.52 -11.03
N PHE A 36 -21.49 1.84 -10.85
CA PHE A 36 -20.63 2.01 -9.66
C PHE A 36 -20.11 3.44 -9.55
N LEU A 37 -19.52 4.00 -10.61
CA LEU A 37 -19.01 5.38 -10.61
C LEU A 37 -20.14 6.39 -10.32
N SER A 38 -21.36 6.16 -10.82
CA SER A 38 -22.55 6.95 -10.47
C SER A 38 -22.90 6.92 -8.98
N GLN A 39 -22.76 5.77 -8.31
CA GLN A 39 -23.02 5.64 -6.87
C GLN A 39 -21.91 6.32 -6.06
N VAL A 40 -20.64 6.20 -6.49
CA VAL A 40 -19.48 6.88 -5.87
C VAL A 40 -19.66 8.40 -5.95
N GLU A 41 -19.98 8.97 -7.12
CA GLU A 41 -20.24 10.41 -7.31
C GLU A 41 -21.42 10.95 -6.49
N ARG A 42 -22.28 10.07 -5.97
CA ARG A 42 -23.43 10.40 -5.12
C ARG A 42 -23.23 10.01 -3.64
N HIS A 43 -22.08 9.45 -3.27
CA HIS A 43 -21.76 8.97 -1.91
C HIS A 43 -22.67 7.84 -1.40
N LEU A 44 -23.13 7.00 -2.32
CA LEU A 44 -23.98 5.85 -2.03
C LEU A 44 -23.17 4.55 -1.92
N THR A 45 -21.87 4.60 -2.22
CA THR A 45 -20.90 3.52 -1.99
C THR A 45 -19.49 4.11 -1.86
N GLY A 46 -18.61 3.40 -1.16
CA GLY A 46 -17.17 3.70 -1.14
C GLY A 46 -16.46 3.27 -2.43
N ILE A 47 -15.17 3.56 -2.51
CA ILE A 47 -14.28 3.16 -3.61
C ILE A 47 -12.94 2.74 -3.02
N SER A 48 -12.32 1.67 -3.55
CA SER A 48 -10.98 1.27 -3.12
C SER A 48 -9.90 2.24 -3.62
N LEU A 49 -8.76 2.28 -2.94
CA LEU A 49 -7.62 3.10 -3.35
C LEU A 49 -7.15 2.78 -4.77
N SER A 50 -7.09 1.49 -5.14
CA SER A 50 -6.69 1.06 -6.49
C SER A 50 -7.64 1.54 -7.59
N SER A 51 -8.95 1.54 -7.36
CA SER A 51 -9.91 2.11 -8.31
C SER A 51 -9.85 3.63 -8.34
N LEU A 52 -9.53 4.28 -7.22
CA LEU A 52 -9.36 5.74 -7.18
C LEU A 52 -8.13 6.19 -7.98
N VAL A 53 -7.04 5.41 -8.00
CA VAL A 53 -5.89 5.61 -8.90
C VAL A 53 -6.32 5.52 -10.36
N ASN A 54 -7.11 4.50 -10.72
CA ASN A 54 -7.64 4.36 -12.09
C ASN A 54 -8.53 5.56 -12.48
N VAL A 55 -9.34 6.09 -11.56
CA VAL A 55 -10.15 7.30 -11.77
C VAL A 55 -9.26 8.55 -11.91
N ALA A 56 -8.24 8.72 -11.07
CA ALA A 56 -7.28 9.83 -11.18
C ALA A 56 -6.60 9.83 -12.56
N LYS A 57 -6.13 8.67 -13.00
CA LYS A 57 -5.54 8.45 -14.33
C LYS A 57 -6.51 8.75 -15.47
N ALA A 58 -7.76 8.29 -15.39
CA ALA A 58 -8.81 8.57 -16.38
C ALA A 58 -9.20 10.07 -16.42
N LEU A 59 -8.98 10.80 -15.32
CA LEU A 59 -9.18 12.25 -15.24
C LEU A 59 -7.94 13.05 -15.64
N GLY A 60 -6.78 12.41 -15.80
CA GLY A 60 -5.52 13.08 -16.12
C GLY A 60 -4.94 13.90 -14.95
N VAL A 61 -5.21 13.52 -13.70
CA VAL A 61 -4.76 14.23 -12.50
C VAL A 61 -4.00 13.30 -11.53
N PRO A 62 -3.08 13.85 -10.70
CA PRO A 62 -2.49 13.11 -9.59
C PRO A 62 -3.54 12.56 -8.61
N LEU A 63 -3.24 11.44 -7.95
CA LEU A 63 -4.11 10.89 -6.90
C LEU A 63 -4.28 11.87 -5.73
N GLY A 64 -3.23 12.64 -5.41
CA GLY A 64 -3.25 13.70 -4.39
C GLY A 64 -4.31 14.79 -4.64
N THR A 65 -4.75 15.00 -5.88
CA THR A 65 -5.85 15.91 -6.18
C THR A 65 -7.19 15.37 -5.66
N LEU A 66 -7.38 14.05 -5.64
CA LEU A 66 -8.59 13.39 -5.15
C LEU A 66 -8.60 13.20 -3.63
N ILE A 67 -7.44 12.91 -3.02
CA ILE A 67 -7.30 12.59 -1.60
C ILE A 67 -6.02 13.15 -1.00
N GLU A 68 -6.09 13.53 0.28
CA GLU A 68 -4.90 13.95 1.03
C GLU A 68 -4.26 12.72 1.68
N GLN A 69 -3.08 12.35 1.19
CA GLN A 69 -2.29 11.24 1.72
C GLN A 69 -1.13 11.79 2.56
N PRO A 70 -0.89 11.25 3.77
CA PRO A 70 0.28 11.60 4.55
C PRO A 70 1.58 11.24 3.82
N ARG A 71 2.50 12.20 3.72
CA ARG A 71 3.85 11.98 3.19
C ARG A 71 4.66 11.16 4.19
N GLN A 72 5.51 10.28 3.68
CA GLN A 72 6.54 9.60 4.47
C GLN A 72 7.90 9.96 3.88
N ALA A 73 8.56 10.95 4.48
CA ALA A 73 9.84 11.46 3.99
C ALA A 73 11.01 10.56 4.40
N GLN A 74 10.96 9.99 5.61
CA GLN A 74 12.07 9.19 6.13
C GLN A 74 12.02 7.74 5.63
N PRO A 75 13.17 7.08 5.41
CA PRO A 75 13.22 5.66 5.05
C PRO A 75 12.65 4.73 6.13
N ASP A 76 12.73 5.11 7.40
CA ASP A 76 12.20 4.36 8.54
C ASP A 76 10.76 4.75 8.91
N SER A 77 9.92 3.75 9.21
CA SER A 77 8.48 3.91 9.47
C SER A 77 8.05 3.16 10.74
N HIS A 78 7.92 3.89 11.84
CA HIS A 78 7.59 3.32 13.15
C HIS A 78 6.09 3.16 13.38
N GLU A 79 5.69 2.15 14.14
CA GLU A 79 4.30 2.01 14.58
C GLU A 79 3.93 3.14 15.56
N GLY A 80 2.71 3.64 15.49
CA GLY A 80 2.23 4.76 16.31
C GLY A 80 2.67 6.17 15.86
N SER A 81 3.72 6.30 15.02
CA SER A 81 4.13 7.60 14.46
C SER A 81 3.51 7.91 13.10
N ARG A 82 2.94 6.92 12.42
CA ARG A 82 2.28 7.08 11.11
C ARG A 82 0.95 7.80 11.30
N LYS A 83 0.67 8.79 10.44
CA LYS A 83 -0.67 9.39 10.36
C LYS A 83 -1.58 8.44 9.56
N PRO A 84 -2.66 7.90 10.14
CA PRO A 84 -3.62 7.10 9.38
C PRO A 84 -4.50 7.99 8.50
N TYR A 85 -5.00 7.43 7.40
CA TYR A 85 -5.97 8.07 6.51
C TYR A 85 -7.00 7.06 5.98
N ALA A 86 -8.14 7.55 5.50
CA ALA A 86 -9.24 6.72 5.02
C ALA A 86 -9.94 7.36 3.82
N LEU A 87 -10.46 6.51 2.91
CA LEU A 87 -11.39 6.93 1.85
C LEU A 87 -12.83 6.94 2.38
N ASP A 88 -13.12 5.99 3.25
CA ASP A 88 -14.32 5.88 4.06
C ASP A 88 -13.93 5.31 5.43
N ALA A 89 -13.96 6.18 6.45
CA ALA A 89 -13.52 5.88 7.81
C ALA A 89 -14.37 4.80 8.51
N ALA A 90 -15.59 4.52 8.02
CA ALA A 90 -16.43 3.43 8.53
C ALA A 90 -16.01 2.05 7.99
N SER A 91 -15.24 2.02 6.90
CA SER A 91 -15.00 0.82 6.09
C SER A 91 -13.54 0.38 6.11
N GLN A 92 -12.59 1.31 5.99
CA GLN A 92 -11.18 0.97 5.77
C GLN A 92 -10.22 2.12 6.12
N TRP A 93 -9.09 1.76 6.73
CA TRP A 93 -7.99 2.67 7.07
C TRP A 93 -6.67 2.23 6.45
N TYR A 94 -5.79 3.20 6.24
CA TYR A 94 -4.48 3.06 5.61
C TYR A 94 -3.41 3.79 6.42
N GLU A 95 -2.24 3.16 6.58
CA GLU A 95 -1.01 3.79 7.06
C GLU A 95 0.10 3.58 6.03
N ARG A 96 0.88 4.62 5.73
CA ARG A 96 1.98 4.54 4.76
C ARG A 96 3.23 3.93 5.37
N LEU A 97 3.78 2.90 4.71
CA LEU A 97 4.98 2.19 5.13
C LEU A 97 6.22 2.58 4.31
N SER A 98 6.08 2.81 2.99
CA SER A 98 7.21 3.17 2.11
C SER A 98 7.43 4.68 2.00
N THR A 99 8.70 5.08 1.87
CA THR A 99 9.10 6.40 1.35
C THR A 99 9.10 6.43 -0.19
N THR A 100 9.15 7.61 -0.80
CA THR A 100 9.28 7.83 -2.25
C THR A 100 10.63 8.47 -2.55
N PHE A 101 11.32 7.96 -3.57
CA PHE A 101 12.58 8.49 -4.11
C PHE A 101 12.69 8.10 -5.59
N ASP A 102 13.61 8.73 -6.33
CA ASP A 102 13.76 8.47 -7.77
C ASP A 102 14.04 6.98 -8.08
N GLY A 103 13.42 6.48 -9.14
CA GLY A 103 13.41 5.07 -9.51
C GLY A 103 12.61 4.12 -8.60
N SER A 104 12.14 4.54 -7.42
CA SER A 104 11.35 3.68 -6.53
C SER A 104 10.05 3.22 -7.19
N GLN A 105 9.85 1.91 -7.25
CA GLN A 105 8.62 1.29 -7.77
C GLN A 105 7.68 0.82 -6.64
N ILE A 106 8.16 0.78 -5.39
CA ILE A 106 7.46 0.08 -4.29
C ILE A 106 6.57 1.04 -3.50
N ASN A 107 5.29 0.73 -3.47
CA ASN A 107 4.29 1.41 -2.67
C ASN A 107 3.77 0.43 -1.60
N ALA A 108 4.08 0.70 -0.33
CA ALA A 108 3.73 -0.17 0.79
C ALA A 108 2.79 0.52 1.78
N LEU A 109 1.72 -0.18 2.16
CA LEU A 109 0.71 0.26 3.12
C LEU A 109 0.46 -0.83 4.17
N LYS A 110 0.19 -0.43 5.41
CA LYS A 110 -0.62 -1.22 6.35
C LYS A 110 -2.07 -0.82 6.11
N VAL A 111 -2.94 -1.81 5.97
CA VAL A 111 -4.35 -1.64 5.63
C VAL A 111 -5.19 -2.36 6.67
N GLN A 112 -6.12 -1.65 7.29
CA GLN A 112 -7.10 -2.21 8.20
C GLN A 112 -8.48 -2.16 7.53
N MET A 113 -9.14 -3.31 7.41
CA MET A 113 -10.47 -3.48 6.83
C MET A 113 -11.46 -3.87 7.92
N MET A 114 -12.54 -3.12 8.06
CA MET A 114 -13.57 -3.40 9.06
C MET A 114 -14.37 -4.66 8.70
N GLU A 115 -15.13 -5.18 9.66
CA GLU A 115 -16.02 -6.32 9.43
C GLU A 115 -16.99 -6.03 8.27
N GLY A 116 -17.27 -7.04 7.44
CA GLY A 116 -18.14 -6.89 6.28
C GLY A 116 -17.55 -6.12 5.09
N TYR A 117 -16.35 -5.51 5.22
CA TYR A 117 -15.69 -4.81 4.12
C TYR A 117 -15.52 -5.73 2.89
N ARG A 118 -15.84 -5.18 1.71
CA ARG A 118 -15.62 -5.83 0.41
C ARG A 118 -15.32 -4.78 -0.64
N SER A 119 -14.17 -4.89 -1.29
CA SER A 119 -13.87 -4.04 -2.44
C SER A 119 -14.73 -4.42 -3.66
N GLU A 120 -14.94 -3.45 -4.52
CA GLU A 120 -15.31 -3.68 -5.90
C GLU A 120 -14.25 -4.52 -6.64
N TRP A 121 -14.61 -4.96 -7.85
CA TRP A 121 -13.66 -5.62 -8.76
C TRP A 121 -12.82 -4.58 -9.48
N VAL A 122 -11.50 -4.67 -9.31
CA VAL A 122 -10.51 -3.79 -9.93
C VAL A 122 -9.50 -4.61 -10.75
N ALA A 123 -8.78 -3.95 -11.65
CA ALA A 123 -7.55 -4.43 -12.24
C ALA A 123 -6.66 -3.20 -12.53
N HIS A 124 -5.35 -3.35 -12.36
CA HIS A 124 -4.41 -2.26 -12.58
C HIS A 124 -3.04 -2.76 -13.06
N GLY A 125 -2.14 -1.84 -13.40
CA GLY A 125 -0.77 -2.17 -13.76
C GLY A 125 0.01 -2.76 -12.58
N GLY A 126 1.07 -3.49 -12.91
CA GLY A 126 2.01 -4.02 -11.92
C GLY A 126 1.59 -5.33 -11.27
N ASP A 127 2.19 -5.57 -10.12
CA ASP A 127 1.99 -6.70 -9.22
C ASP A 127 1.59 -6.23 -7.82
N GLU A 128 0.92 -7.11 -7.08
CA GLU A 128 0.52 -6.87 -5.69
C GLU A 128 0.94 -8.08 -4.85
N PHE A 129 1.71 -7.82 -3.80
CA PHE A 129 2.02 -8.73 -2.71
C PHE A 129 1.23 -8.30 -1.47
N VAL A 130 0.59 -9.25 -0.80
CA VAL A 130 -0.09 -9.02 0.47
C VAL A 130 0.32 -10.02 1.53
N TYR A 131 0.37 -9.57 2.79
CA TYR A 131 0.68 -10.38 3.96
C TYR A 131 -0.30 -10.08 5.09
N VAL A 132 -0.98 -11.10 5.62
CA VAL A 132 -2.02 -10.92 6.64
C VAL A 132 -1.39 -10.84 8.04
N LEU A 133 -1.65 -9.75 8.75
CA LEU A 133 -1.22 -9.52 10.13
C LEU A 133 -2.26 -10.02 11.14
N ALA A 134 -3.55 -9.76 10.88
CA ALA A 134 -4.66 -10.12 11.75
C ALA A 134 -5.98 -10.33 10.99
N GLY A 135 -6.94 -11.00 11.62
CA GLY A 135 -8.27 -11.28 11.04
C GLY A 135 -8.24 -12.35 9.93
N ARG A 136 -9.27 -12.36 9.08
CA ARG A 136 -9.39 -13.32 7.95
C ARG A 136 -9.86 -12.58 6.71
N VAL A 137 -9.14 -12.72 5.60
CA VAL A 137 -9.53 -12.11 4.31
C VAL A 137 -9.67 -13.17 3.23
N CYS A 138 -10.42 -12.84 2.17
CA CYS A 138 -10.50 -13.65 0.98
C CYS A 138 -10.24 -12.76 -0.25
N TYR A 139 -9.11 -12.99 -0.91
CA TYR A 139 -8.84 -12.43 -2.23
C TYR A 139 -9.51 -13.30 -3.29
N THR A 140 -10.30 -12.71 -4.18
CA THR A 140 -10.68 -13.37 -5.44
C THR A 140 -9.79 -12.83 -6.54
N VAL A 141 -9.02 -13.68 -7.22
CA VAL A 141 -8.22 -13.29 -8.40
C VAL A 141 -8.70 -14.09 -9.61
N GLY A 142 -9.21 -13.38 -10.62
CA GLY A 142 -9.92 -13.97 -11.77
C GLY A 142 -11.15 -14.76 -11.33
N LYS A 143 -11.06 -16.09 -11.38
CA LYS A 143 -12.13 -17.03 -10.99
C LYS A 143 -11.83 -17.83 -9.72
N LYS A 144 -10.66 -17.63 -9.09
CA LYS A 144 -10.21 -18.42 -7.93
C LYS A 144 -10.24 -17.56 -6.67
N ASN A 145 -10.76 -18.15 -5.59
CA ASN A 145 -10.71 -17.59 -4.25
C ASN A 145 -9.45 -18.08 -3.52
N TYR A 146 -8.89 -17.19 -2.72
CA TYR A 146 -7.72 -17.38 -1.87
C TYR A 146 -8.11 -16.88 -0.47
N PRO A 147 -8.67 -17.74 0.39
CA PRO A 147 -8.84 -17.42 1.81
C PRO A 147 -7.44 -17.36 2.45
N LEU A 148 -7.20 -16.33 3.24
CA LEU A 148 -5.92 -16.05 3.90
C LEU A 148 -6.19 -15.72 5.39
N THR A 149 -5.30 -16.22 6.23
CA THR A 149 -5.30 -16.08 7.70
C THR A 149 -3.96 -15.48 8.16
N PRO A 150 -3.79 -15.08 9.44
CA PRO A 150 -2.58 -14.40 9.88
C PRO A 150 -1.31 -15.22 9.63
N GLY A 151 -0.31 -14.61 9.00
CA GLY A 151 0.90 -15.27 8.53
C GLY A 151 0.87 -15.72 7.07
N ASP A 152 -0.31 -15.82 6.44
CA ASP A 152 -0.43 -16.13 5.02
C ASP A 152 -0.09 -14.91 4.13
N SER A 153 0.29 -15.20 2.89
CA SER A 153 0.55 -14.19 1.86
C SER A 153 0.03 -14.59 0.49
N LEU A 154 -0.12 -13.60 -0.39
CA LEU A 154 -0.47 -13.79 -1.80
C LEU A 154 0.29 -12.78 -2.65
N HIS A 155 0.98 -13.27 -3.68
CA HIS A 155 1.60 -12.44 -4.73
C HIS A 155 0.93 -12.75 -6.07
N PHE A 156 0.52 -11.72 -6.80
CA PHE A 156 -0.15 -11.90 -8.08
C PHE A 156 0.02 -10.73 -9.05
N ASP A 157 -0.15 -11.05 -10.33
CA ASP A 157 -0.27 -10.09 -11.42
C ASP A 157 -1.57 -9.28 -11.29
N ALA A 158 -1.47 -8.01 -10.90
CA ALA A 158 -2.61 -7.15 -10.58
C ALA A 158 -3.43 -6.71 -11.80
N ARG A 159 -2.94 -7.01 -13.02
CA ARG A 159 -3.71 -6.84 -14.27
C ARG A 159 -4.85 -7.85 -14.38
N LYS A 160 -4.79 -8.95 -13.62
CA LYS A 160 -5.92 -9.87 -13.46
C LYS A 160 -6.98 -9.21 -12.59
N ARG A 161 -8.23 -9.22 -13.04
CA ARG A 161 -9.35 -8.70 -12.23
C ARG A 161 -9.38 -9.37 -10.87
N HIS A 162 -9.37 -8.57 -9.82
CA HIS A 162 -9.29 -9.03 -8.45
C HIS A 162 -10.16 -8.17 -7.51
N ARG A 163 -10.34 -8.66 -6.29
CA ARG A 163 -10.98 -7.97 -5.17
C ARG A 163 -10.60 -8.63 -3.85
N VAL A 164 -10.76 -7.91 -2.76
CA VAL A 164 -10.62 -8.43 -1.39
C VAL A 164 -11.94 -8.29 -0.63
N ALA A 165 -12.20 -9.22 0.29
CA ALA A 165 -13.22 -9.07 1.31
C ALA A 165 -12.69 -9.50 2.67
N ASN A 166 -13.07 -8.78 3.72
CA ASN A 166 -12.99 -9.30 5.09
C ASN A 166 -14.05 -10.40 5.24
N VAL A 167 -13.61 -11.57 5.72
CA VAL A 167 -14.44 -12.76 6.00
C VAL A 167 -14.24 -13.23 7.46
N GLY A 168 -13.67 -12.37 8.29
CA GLY A 168 -13.61 -12.47 9.73
C GLY A 168 -14.81 -11.83 10.41
N ASP A 169 -14.93 -12.11 11.71
CA ASP A 169 -16.00 -11.62 12.60
C ASP A 169 -15.51 -10.37 13.38
N GLY A 170 -14.78 -9.50 12.69
CA GLY A 170 -14.05 -8.36 13.25
C GLY A 170 -13.01 -7.79 12.27
N PRO A 171 -12.20 -6.78 12.66
CA PRO A 171 -11.22 -6.15 11.77
C PRO A 171 -10.16 -7.13 11.25
N ALA A 172 -9.74 -6.93 10.00
CA ALA A 172 -8.60 -7.61 9.40
C ALA A 172 -7.49 -6.61 9.06
N GLU A 173 -6.24 -6.96 9.35
CA GLU A 173 -5.06 -6.14 9.08
C GLU A 173 -4.11 -6.87 8.15
N LEU A 174 -3.58 -6.16 7.17
CA LEU A 174 -2.59 -6.69 6.25
C LEU A 174 -1.61 -5.62 5.77
N ILE A 175 -0.44 -6.06 5.33
CA ILE A 175 0.49 -5.25 4.56
C ILE A 175 0.18 -5.48 3.09
N THR A 176 -0.04 -4.42 2.32
CA THR A 176 0.03 -4.45 0.85
C THR A 176 1.36 -3.85 0.40
N VAL A 177 1.97 -4.45 -0.62
CA VAL A 177 3.13 -3.94 -1.32
C VAL A 177 2.83 -4.08 -2.82
N SER A 178 2.81 -2.97 -3.55
CA SER A 178 2.49 -2.98 -4.99
C SER A 178 3.33 -2.01 -5.80
N THR A 179 3.31 -2.22 -7.11
CA THR A 179 3.92 -1.33 -8.12
C THR A 179 2.91 -0.36 -8.76
N LEU A 180 1.74 -0.19 -8.14
CA LEU A 180 0.75 0.84 -8.49
C LEU A 180 1.22 2.20 -7.95
N PRO A 181 1.26 3.30 -8.73
CA PRO A 181 1.65 4.61 -8.22
C PRO A 181 0.60 5.15 -7.25
N LEU A 182 0.82 4.92 -5.96
CA LEU A 182 -0.08 5.31 -4.86
C LEU A 182 0.28 6.65 -4.23
N PHE A 183 1.48 7.17 -4.48
CA PHE A 183 1.95 8.44 -3.92
C PHE A 183 2.58 9.28 -5.01
N ASP A 184 2.25 10.57 -5.00
CA ASP A 184 2.89 11.57 -5.86
C ASP A 184 3.53 12.63 -4.96
N ASP A 185 4.73 12.28 -4.46
CA ASP A 185 5.53 13.18 -3.62
C ASP A 185 6.37 14.16 -4.44
N SER A 186 6.30 14.10 -5.78
CA SER A 186 7.25 14.76 -6.70
C SER A 186 7.10 16.28 -6.75
N ASP A 187 5.88 16.80 -6.55
CA ASP A 187 5.58 18.25 -6.63
C ASP A 187 6.04 19.07 -5.41
N ALA A 188 6.48 18.42 -4.33
CA ALA A 188 6.56 19.07 -3.02
C ALA A 188 8.00 19.34 -2.51
N GLU A 189 8.96 19.55 -3.41
CA GLU A 189 10.22 20.28 -3.10
C GLU A 189 10.05 21.82 -3.21
N PHE A 190 9.00 22.32 -3.87
CA PHE A 190 8.88 23.75 -4.21
C PHE A 190 8.47 24.70 -3.06
N VAL A 191 8.39 24.21 -1.81
CA VAL A 191 7.98 25.05 -0.65
C VAL A 191 8.84 24.77 0.60
N SER A 192 10.17 25.01 0.52
CA SER A 192 10.97 25.38 1.71
C SER A 192 12.33 26.01 1.36
N ALA A 193 12.35 27.06 0.52
CA ALA A 193 13.59 27.75 0.12
C ALA A 193 13.49 29.30 0.08
N THR A 194 12.52 29.89 0.80
CA THR A 194 12.31 31.36 0.84
C THR A 194 12.07 31.92 2.25
N THR A 195 12.73 31.34 3.25
CA THR A 195 12.99 31.91 4.59
C THR A 195 14.33 31.27 5.03
N GLU A 196 15.47 31.95 5.20
CA GLU A 196 15.72 33.30 5.73
C GLU A 196 16.76 34.08 4.90
N ILE A 197 16.43 35.29 4.42
CA ILE A 197 17.46 36.34 4.22
C ILE A 197 17.49 37.17 5.50
N ARG A 198 18.33 36.73 6.44
CA ARG A 198 18.49 37.40 7.73
C ARG A 198 19.27 38.71 7.56
N GLN A 199 18.56 39.82 7.44
CA GLN A 199 19.18 41.16 7.40
C GLN A 199 19.98 41.42 8.70
N SER A 200 21.30 41.51 8.58
CA SER A 200 22.17 41.96 9.66
C SER A 200 22.19 43.49 9.73
N LYS A 201 21.75 44.05 10.86
CA LYS A 201 22.00 45.47 11.17
C LYS A 201 23.48 45.67 11.54
N PRO A 202 24.10 46.80 11.16
CA PRO A 202 25.49 47.08 11.52
C PRO A 202 25.61 47.49 12.99
N GLY A 203 26.61 46.93 13.69
CA GLY A 203 26.83 47.16 15.13
C GLY A 203 28.30 46.97 15.54
N GLU A 204 29.03 48.09 15.48
CA GLU A 204 30.32 48.43 16.12
C GLU A 204 31.59 47.54 16.00
N PRO A 205 32.78 48.15 15.89
CA PRO A 205 34.03 47.43 15.64
C PRO A 205 34.67 46.87 16.92
N ARG A 206 34.82 45.54 17.00
CA ARG A 206 35.58 44.90 18.09
C ARG A 206 37.07 44.88 17.78
N VAL A 207 37.86 45.50 18.66
CA VAL A 207 39.31 45.71 18.54
C VAL A 207 40.08 44.39 18.46
N SER A 208 41.14 44.38 17.64
CA SER A 208 42.00 43.23 17.41
C SER A 208 42.92 42.90 18.59
N ARG A 209 43.16 41.61 18.82
CA ARG A 209 44.40 41.12 19.43
C ARG A 209 44.76 39.76 18.82
N ARG A 210 46.04 39.56 18.50
CA ARG A 210 46.51 38.50 17.60
C ARG A 210 47.59 37.64 18.28
N ALA A 211 47.50 36.33 18.09
CA ALA A 211 48.58 35.33 18.22
C ALA A 211 49.14 35.03 19.64
N PRO A 212 49.89 33.91 19.83
CA PRO A 212 50.26 32.85 18.87
C PRO A 212 49.80 31.43 19.26
N ALA A 213 50.04 30.47 18.36
CA ALA A 213 49.76 29.06 18.51
C ALA A 213 50.96 28.26 19.09
N SER A 214 50.69 27.06 19.63
CA SER A 214 51.71 26.07 19.97
C SER A 214 51.35 24.65 19.50
N LYS A 215 52.31 24.04 18.79
CA LYS A 215 52.58 22.62 18.46
C LYS A 215 51.73 21.57 19.22
N ARG A 216 51.08 20.64 18.51
CA ARG A 216 51.57 19.30 18.12
C ARG A 216 52.09 18.46 19.29
N ASP A 217 51.49 17.28 19.47
CA ASP A 217 52.24 16.03 19.65
C ASP A 217 51.43 14.84 19.12
N ASP A 218 52.11 13.93 18.42
CA ASP A 218 51.60 12.63 17.95
C ASP A 218 51.91 11.55 19.00
N ARG A 219 51.08 10.48 19.02
CA ARG A 219 51.39 9.05 19.36
C ARG A 219 50.09 8.29 19.63
N ASP A 220 49.73 7.29 18.82
CA ASP A 220 50.05 5.85 18.96
C ASP A 220 48.76 5.09 19.37
N ALA A 221 48.56 3.79 19.15
CA ALA A 221 48.95 2.86 18.08
C ALA A 221 48.18 1.54 18.35
N ALA A 222 47.93 0.73 17.30
CA ALA A 222 47.46 -0.68 17.34
C ALA A 222 46.16 -1.02 18.13
N ALA A 223 45.11 -1.63 17.56
CA ALA A 223 45.01 -2.87 16.77
C ALA A 223 45.31 -4.18 17.56
N ALA A 224 44.26 -4.92 17.93
CA ALA A 224 44.31 -6.37 18.17
C ALA A 224 42.92 -7.06 18.08
N ARG A 225 42.69 -7.86 17.03
CA ARG A 225 41.88 -9.09 17.05
C ARG A 225 42.86 -10.26 16.87
N PRO A 226 42.67 -11.42 17.54
CA PRO A 226 42.10 -12.63 16.90
C PRO A 226 41.16 -13.38 17.88
N SER A 227 40.65 -14.61 17.73
CA SER A 227 40.58 -15.64 16.65
C SER A 227 39.25 -16.40 16.84
N ARG A 228 38.46 -16.74 15.81
CA ARG A 228 38.56 -17.87 14.86
C ARG A 228 38.30 -19.28 15.45
N ALA A 229 37.32 -19.96 14.83
CA ALA A 229 37.18 -21.41 14.60
C ALA A 229 36.50 -22.33 15.66
N GLY A 230 35.57 -23.15 15.15
CA GLY A 230 34.96 -24.31 15.79
C GLY A 230 33.95 -24.96 14.83
N ALA A 231 34.26 -26.12 14.26
CA ALA A 231 33.44 -26.79 13.24
C ALA A 231 33.37 -28.31 13.46
N ALA A 232 32.17 -28.89 13.32
CA ALA A 232 31.81 -30.29 13.02
C ALA A 232 30.27 -30.40 13.17
N GLU A 233 29.44 -30.79 12.20
CA GLU A 233 29.38 -31.99 11.34
C GLU A 233 28.90 -33.27 12.06
N LYS A 234 27.64 -33.71 11.81
CA LYS A 234 27.32 -35.02 11.18
C LYS A 234 25.81 -35.37 11.05
N LYS A 235 25.45 -35.69 9.79
CA LYS A 235 24.60 -36.79 9.28
C LYS A 235 23.46 -37.41 10.14
N GLY A 236 22.29 -37.54 9.50
CA GLY A 236 21.28 -38.56 9.81
C GLY A 236 20.19 -38.63 8.74
N ALA A 237 20.14 -39.72 7.94
CA ALA A 237 19.14 -39.91 6.90
C ALA A 237 18.49 -41.30 7.01
N ALA A 238 17.16 -41.38 6.93
CA ALA A 238 16.43 -42.59 6.56
C ALA A 238 14.96 -42.29 6.21
N LYS A 239 14.45 -42.99 5.19
CA LYS A 239 13.03 -43.10 4.81
C LYS A 239 12.82 -44.54 4.35
N PRO A 240 11.68 -45.19 4.66
CA PRO A 240 11.20 -46.23 3.77
C PRO A 240 9.72 -46.12 3.35
N ARG A 241 9.40 -46.99 2.40
CA ARG A 241 8.26 -47.02 1.46
C ARG A 241 6.88 -47.37 2.04
N ALA A 242 5.89 -46.78 1.37
CA ALA A 242 4.60 -47.33 0.90
C ALA A 242 4.19 -48.80 1.13
N ALA A 243 2.88 -49.00 1.31
CA ALA A 243 2.13 -50.20 0.96
C ALA A 243 0.74 -49.82 0.37
N ALA A 244 0.15 -50.67 -0.48
CA ALA A 244 -1.08 -50.40 -1.24
C ALA A 244 -2.28 -51.25 -0.76
N GLY A 245 -3.52 -50.79 -1.01
CA GLY A 245 -4.74 -51.47 -0.52
C GLY A 245 -6.05 -51.17 -1.28
N LYS A 246 -6.25 -51.86 -2.40
CA LYS A 246 -7.53 -52.32 -3.02
C LYS A 246 -8.83 -51.47 -2.93
N ARG A 247 -9.35 -51.11 -4.12
CA ARG A 247 -10.79 -50.94 -4.40
C ARG A 247 -11.53 -52.30 -4.42
N PRO A 248 -12.85 -52.29 -4.21
CA PRO A 248 -13.77 -52.99 -5.11
C PRO A 248 -14.79 -52.03 -5.76
N ALA A 249 -15.68 -52.56 -6.62
CA ALA A 249 -16.45 -51.79 -7.60
C ALA A 249 -17.97 -51.81 -7.40
N ALA A 250 -18.62 -50.79 -7.99
CA ALA A 250 -19.95 -50.76 -8.61
C ALA A 250 -21.15 -51.54 -8.00
N ALA A 251 -22.21 -50.79 -7.67
CA ALA A 251 -23.58 -51.24 -7.84
C ALA A 251 -24.51 -50.05 -8.17
N THR A 252 -25.19 -50.10 -9.31
CA THR A 252 -26.32 -49.22 -9.68
C THR A 252 -27.53 -50.12 -9.89
N PRO A 253 -28.74 -49.71 -9.48
CA PRO A 253 -29.87 -49.95 -10.38
C PRO A 253 -30.95 -48.86 -10.47
N ALA A 254 -31.47 -48.75 -11.70
CA ALA A 254 -32.89 -48.58 -12.05
C ALA A 254 -33.67 -47.28 -11.76
N ARG A 255 -33.90 -46.54 -12.87
CA ARG A 255 -35.11 -45.75 -13.17
C ARG A 255 -36.44 -46.41 -12.73
N LYS A 256 -37.38 -45.57 -12.25
CA LYS A 256 -38.83 -45.58 -12.60
C LYS A 256 -39.28 -44.12 -12.76
N LYS A 257 -39.52 -43.64 -13.98
CA LYS A 257 -40.83 -43.50 -14.68
C LYS A 257 -41.90 -42.72 -13.89
N LYS A 258 -42.19 -41.52 -14.42
CA LYS A 258 -43.41 -40.71 -14.24
C LYS A 258 -44.67 -41.45 -14.70
N PRO A 259 -45.86 -41.03 -14.25
CA PRO A 259 -46.69 -40.08 -15.01
C PRO A 259 -46.43 -38.60 -14.67
#